data_AF-A0A800K2M9-F1
#
_entry.id   AF-A0A800K2M9-F1
#
_cell.length_a   1.000
_cell.length_b   1.000
_cell.length_c   1.000
_cell.angle_alpha   90.00
_cell.angle_beta   90.00
_cell.angle_gamma   90.00
#
_symmetry.space_group_name_H-M   'P 1'
#
loop_
_entity.id
_entity.type
_entity.pdbx_description
1 polymer ?
#
loop_
_entity_poly.entity_id
_entity_poly.type
_entity_poly.pdbx_seq_one_letter_code
_entity_poly.pdbx_strand_id
1 'polypeptide(L)'
;MDIEKGRTYSVFYSEKEKNGAWSKPKIMDKPVNISGSSSRFPSLHESVSGRKMLFFSSSRNGGSGGYDIYYAELDDDFKPISILSAKENVNTSGHEIAPYYNEKESSLYFSSDSYEGSGYFDIIMSEGLPEKEFKKARPLSAKVNSSADETQFYIEPETGRQYVLSNKLGEPFGVKATFSIEKDISENVIHDDRILDEAQFNDQKVLGKELVYNLKIRVYDKLTKRSIGGGVVMFVKSKGDESINKSGPGKQYTIKGEQEIIFMVKKENYEDHKFRVSTISKDASEDIIIDVYLRHKLNEDEKAYEYLIEHCGNLKKADMKYMVQIGAFRSRKIKHFESLNLGYKIFEQQLQGLYKYMVYNAETPFEIDNIRQDVINQGISDAFVVPYNKGLRISVKKALKILIPNLDKNEEFISFPIPDK
;
A
#
# COMPACT_ATOMS: atom_id res chain seq x y z
N MET A 1 -6.12 -5.92 5.98
CA MET A 1 -7.47 -5.44 5.61
C MET A 1 -7.74 -5.93 4.20
N ASP A 2 -8.79 -6.71 3.96
CA ASP A 2 -9.06 -7.26 2.63
C ASP A 2 -9.62 -6.19 1.69
N ILE A 3 -8.87 -5.89 0.63
CA ILE A 3 -9.34 -5.10 -0.52
C ILE A 3 -9.81 -6.13 -1.57
N GLU A 4 -10.84 -6.90 -1.24
CA GLU A 4 -11.37 -7.94 -2.14
C GLU A 4 -12.04 -7.34 -3.39
N LYS A 5 -11.71 -7.90 -4.56
CA LYS A 5 -12.37 -7.64 -5.85
C LYS A 5 -13.80 -8.19 -5.83
N GLY A 6 -14.79 -7.36 -6.18
CA GLY A 6 -16.20 -7.76 -6.35
C GLY A 6 -17.20 -7.07 -5.42
N ARG A 7 -16.74 -6.34 -4.39
CA ARG A 7 -17.60 -5.50 -3.54
C ARG A 7 -17.44 -4.03 -3.90
N THR A 8 -18.54 -3.40 -4.29
CA THR A 8 -18.63 -1.94 -4.42
C THR A 8 -19.00 -1.35 -3.07
N TYR A 9 -18.26 -0.33 -2.63
CA TYR A 9 -18.56 0.39 -1.41
C TYR A 9 -19.10 1.77 -1.74
N SER A 10 -19.95 2.29 -0.87
CA SER A 10 -20.50 3.64 -0.98
C SER A 10 -20.44 4.33 0.36
N VAL A 11 -20.28 5.65 0.32
CA VAL A 11 -20.36 6.50 1.50
C VAL A 11 -21.83 6.74 1.84
N PHE A 12 -22.18 6.55 3.10
CA PHE A 12 -23.51 6.86 3.65
C PHE A 12 -23.36 7.90 4.76
N TYR A 13 -24.43 8.64 5.03
CA TYR A 13 -24.51 9.56 6.16
C TYR A 13 -25.77 9.32 6.99
N SER A 14 -25.73 9.73 8.25
CA SER A 14 -26.87 9.72 9.16
C SER A 14 -26.79 10.95 10.04
N GLU A 15 -27.94 11.46 10.45
CA GLU A 15 -28.04 12.65 11.28
C GLU A 15 -28.44 12.24 12.69
N LYS A 16 -27.80 12.84 13.69
CA LYS A 16 -28.20 12.65 15.08
C LYS A 16 -29.32 13.63 15.41
N GLU A 17 -30.50 13.11 15.65
CA GLU A 17 -31.68 13.87 16.01
C GLU A 17 -31.55 14.49 17.41
N LYS A 18 -32.37 15.50 17.71
CA LYS A 18 -32.38 16.21 19.01
C LYS A 18 -32.64 15.28 20.21
N ASN A 19 -33.34 14.17 19.99
CA ASN A 19 -33.62 13.13 20.98
C ASN A 19 -32.42 12.18 21.21
N GLY A 20 -31.32 12.37 20.49
CA GLY A 20 -30.11 11.54 20.55
C GLY A 20 -30.13 10.31 19.64
N ALA A 21 -31.25 10.01 18.97
CA ALA A 21 -31.36 8.91 18.02
C ALA A 21 -30.67 9.25 16.70
N TRP A 22 -30.18 8.22 16.00
CA TRP A 22 -29.67 8.36 14.65
C TRP A 22 -30.78 8.11 13.63
N SER A 23 -30.85 8.94 12.60
CA SER A 23 -31.73 8.71 11.46
C SER A 23 -31.26 7.49 10.65
N LYS A 24 -32.13 6.98 9.77
CA LYS A 24 -31.76 5.90 8.84
C LYS A 24 -30.62 6.36 7.93
N PRO A 25 -29.59 5.51 7.68
CA PRO A 25 -28.53 5.84 6.74
C PRO A 25 -29.05 6.19 5.36
N LYS A 26 -28.62 7.34 4.86
CA LYS A 26 -28.86 7.81 3.50
C LYS A 26 -27.57 7.68 2.71
N ILE A 27 -27.67 7.24 1.45
CA ILE A 27 -26.52 7.21 0.56
C ILE A 27 -26.07 8.65 0.27
N MET A 28 -24.76 8.89 0.25
CA MET A 28 -24.23 10.19 -0.16
C MET A 28 -24.38 10.34 -1.68
N ASP A 29 -24.87 11.49 -2.13
CA ASP A 29 -25.13 11.72 -3.55
C ASP A 29 -23.83 11.91 -4.37
N LYS A 30 -23.99 11.97 -5.70
CA LYS A 30 -22.92 12.43 -6.58
C LYS A 30 -22.50 13.86 -6.20
N PRO A 31 -21.22 14.23 -6.37
CA PRO A 31 -20.12 13.44 -6.97
C PRO A 31 -19.37 12.46 -6.06
N VAL A 32 -19.82 12.21 -4.81
CA VAL A 32 -19.10 11.33 -3.87
C VAL A 32 -19.22 9.86 -4.26
N ASN A 33 -20.44 9.38 -4.46
CA ASN A 33 -20.69 8.03 -4.97
C ASN A 33 -21.05 8.10 -6.45
N ILE A 34 -20.24 7.47 -7.32
CA ILE A 34 -20.52 7.35 -8.75
C ILE A 34 -20.56 5.88 -9.18
N SER A 35 -21.42 5.57 -10.15
CA SER A 35 -21.58 4.22 -10.68
C SER A 35 -20.27 3.67 -11.24
N GLY A 36 -20.02 2.38 -11.01
CA GLY A 36 -18.81 1.71 -11.48
C GLY A 36 -17.54 2.01 -10.66
N SER A 37 -17.67 2.73 -9.54
CA SER A 37 -16.57 3.01 -8.63
C SER A 37 -16.93 2.65 -7.19
N SER A 38 -15.91 2.45 -6.37
CA SER A 38 -16.04 2.26 -4.92
C SER A 38 -15.58 3.51 -4.19
N SER A 39 -16.34 3.97 -3.20
CA SER A 39 -15.95 5.09 -2.32
C SER A 39 -15.97 4.62 -0.86
N ARG A 40 -14.87 4.87 -0.13
CA ARG A 40 -14.62 4.35 1.22
C ARG A 40 -13.89 5.34 2.11
N PHE A 41 -13.85 4.99 3.40
CA PHE A 41 -13.14 5.71 4.44
C PHE A 41 -13.46 7.22 4.47
N PRO A 42 -14.75 7.58 4.60
CA PRO A 42 -15.12 8.98 4.72
C PRO A 42 -14.51 9.59 6.00
N SER A 43 -13.94 10.77 5.88
CA SER A 43 -13.51 11.63 6.99
C SER A 43 -14.07 13.02 6.75
N LEU A 44 -14.97 13.45 7.64
CA LEU A 44 -15.54 14.79 7.61
C LEU A 44 -14.63 15.76 8.37
N HIS A 45 -14.41 16.91 7.77
CA HIS A 45 -13.70 18.04 8.34
C HIS A 45 -14.59 19.28 8.25
N GLU A 46 -14.66 20.08 9.31
CA GLU A 46 -15.30 21.39 9.31
C GLU A 46 -14.24 22.42 9.69
N SER A 47 -14.02 23.40 8.81
CA SER A 47 -13.04 24.46 9.04
C SER A 47 -13.53 25.44 10.11
N VAL A 48 -12.61 26.26 10.64
CA VAL A 48 -12.96 27.38 11.53
C VAL A 48 -13.93 28.37 10.86
N SER A 49 -13.91 28.47 9.53
CA SER A 49 -14.84 29.29 8.74
C SER A 49 -16.21 28.64 8.47
N GLY A 50 -16.45 27.43 8.99
CA GLY A 50 -17.70 26.67 8.82
C GLY A 50 -17.80 25.91 7.49
N ARG A 51 -16.72 25.85 6.69
CA ARG A 51 -16.71 25.08 5.44
C ARG A 51 -16.55 23.60 5.76
N LYS A 52 -17.43 22.79 5.18
CA LYS A 52 -17.47 21.35 5.42
C LYS A 52 -16.82 20.62 4.25
N MET A 53 -15.81 19.81 4.54
CA MET A 53 -15.04 19.05 3.56
C MET A 53 -15.11 17.57 3.91
N LEU A 54 -15.56 16.75 2.97
CA LEU A 54 -15.57 15.30 3.09
C LEU A 54 -14.39 14.72 2.31
N PHE A 55 -13.38 14.22 3.01
CA PHE A 55 -12.30 13.44 2.43
C PHE A 55 -12.72 11.97 2.34
N PHE A 56 -12.31 11.29 1.29
CA PHE A 56 -12.58 9.87 1.11
C PHE A 56 -11.66 9.26 0.06
N SER A 57 -11.57 7.94 0.05
CA SER A 57 -10.83 7.19 -0.96
C SER A 57 -11.78 6.63 -2.02
N SER A 58 -11.42 6.74 -3.30
CA SER A 58 -12.28 6.33 -4.40
C SER A 58 -11.49 5.61 -5.49
N SER A 59 -12.03 4.50 -5.98
CA SER A 59 -11.48 3.74 -7.12
C SER A 59 -12.07 4.22 -8.45
N ARG A 60 -12.38 5.51 -8.56
CA ARG A 60 -13.04 6.07 -9.75
C ARG A 60 -12.09 6.13 -10.93
N ASN A 61 -12.64 5.95 -12.13
CA ASN A 61 -11.85 6.03 -13.36
C ASN A 61 -11.20 7.42 -13.52
N GLY A 62 -9.93 7.44 -13.98
CA GLY A 62 -9.14 8.65 -14.15
C GLY A 62 -8.39 9.11 -12.89
N GLY A 63 -8.38 8.29 -11.83
CA GLY A 63 -7.48 8.43 -10.69
C GLY A 63 -6.05 7.98 -11.00
N SER A 64 -5.13 8.15 -10.05
CA SER A 64 -3.70 7.84 -10.23
C SER A 64 -3.41 6.34 -10.10
N GLY A 65 -4.23 5.62 -9.33
CA GLY A 65 -3.97 4.22 -8.98
C GLY A 65 -5.23 3.43 -8.62
N GLY A 66 -5.10 2.53 -7.65
CA GLY A 66 -6.19 1.65 -7.24
C GLY A 66 -7.28 2.38 -6.44
N TYR A 67 -6.92 3.00 -5.32
CA TYR A 67 -7.82 3.90 -4.57
C TYR A 67 -7.09 5.21 -4.41
N ASP A 68 -7.72 6.31 -4.81
CA ASP A 68 -7.14 7.65 -4.70
C ASP A 68 -7.90 8.49 -3.69
N ILE A 69 -7.24 9.45 -3.08
CA ILE A 69 -7.87 10.42 -2.18
C ILE A 69 -8.53 11.52 -2.99
N TYR A 70 -9.81 11.71 -2.70
CA TYR A 70 -10.62 12.82 -3.15
C TYR A 70 -11.21 13.54 -1.95
N TYR A 71 -11.63 14.77 -2.18
CA TYR A 71 -12.36 15.54 -1.19
C TYR A 71 -13.46 16.37 -1.85
N ALA A 72 -14.61 16.40 -1.19
CA ALA A 72 -15.79 17.13 -1.63
C ALA A 72 -16.12 18.26 -0.66
N GLU A 73 -16.40 19.45 -1.19
CA GLU A 73 -17.03 20.49 -0.40
C GLU A 73 -18.52 20.15 -0.23
N LEU A 74 -19.01 20.32 0.99
CA LEU A 74 -20.41 20.13 1.33
C LEU A 74 -21.06 21.48 1.63
N ASP A 75 -22.31 21.63 1.22
CA ASP A 75 -23.14 22.76 1.67
C ASP A 75 -23.63 22.57 3.12
N ASP A 76 -24.44 23.51 3.60
CA ASP A 76 -25.01 23.47 4.95
C ASP A 76 -25.97 22.30 5.20
N ASP A 77 -26.55 21.75 4.13
CA ASP A 77 -27.40 20.56 4.15
C ASP A 77 -26.58 19.25 3.98
N PHE A 78 -25.24 19.33 4.09
CA PHE A 78 -24.29 18.23 3.89
C PHE A 78 -24.33 17.62 2.47
N LYS A 79 -24.83 18.35 1.47
CA LYS A 79 -24.83 17.89 0.08
C LYS A 79 -23.49 18.20 -0.58
N PRO A 80 -22.90 17.23 -1.31
CA PRO A 80 -21.66 17.49 -2.03
C PRO A 80 -21.89 18.44 -3.22
N ILE A 81 -21.23 19.59 -3.20
CA ILE A 81 -21.36 20.62 -4.26
C ILE A 81 -20.19 20.62 -5.24
N SER A 82 -19.03 20.11 -4.83
CA SER A 82 -17.84 19.98 -5.67
C SER A 82 -17.02 18.75 -5.29
N ILE A 83 -16.09 18.34 -6.15
CA ILE A 83 -15.10 17.32 -5.81
C ILE A 83 -13.76 17.68 -6.43
N LEU A 84 -12.69 17.45 -5.67
CA LEU A 84 -11.31 17.63 -6.09
C LEU A 84 -10.51 16.34 -5.82
N SER A 85 -9.55 16.06 -6.68
CA SER A 85 -8.53 15.03 -6.47
C SER A 85 -7.37 15.63 -5.66
N ALA A 86 -6.77 14.85 -4.76
CA ALA A 86 -5.55 15.26 -4.07
C ALA A 86 -4.30 15.26 -4.98
N LYS A 87 -4.45 14.82 -6.25
CA LYS A 87 -3.44 14.83 -7.32
C LYS A 87 -2.15 14.05 -6.98
N GLU A 88 -1.18 14.12 -7.88
CA GLU A 88 0.09 13.35 -7.86
C GLU A 88 1.01 13.60 -6.67
N ASN A 89 0.83 14.70 -5.93
CA ASN A 89 1.58 14.93 -4.69
C ASN A 89 1.12 14.03 -3.54
N VAL A 90 -0.09 13.48 -3.63
CA VAL A 90 -0.72 12.63 -2.61
C VAL A 90 -1.03 11.24 -3.17
N ASN A 91 -1.69 11.20 -4.33
CA ASN A 91 -2.15 9.99 -5.00
C ASN A 91 -1.05 9.39 -5.87
N THR A 92 -0.79 8.10 -5.69
CA THR A 92 0.24 7.32 -6.36
C THR A 92 -0.40 6.26 -7.27
N SER A 93 0.40 5.36 -7.83
CA SER A 93 -0.13 4.23 -8.61
C SER A 93 -0.75 3.13 -7.74
N GLY A 94 -0.58 3.15 -6.42
CA GLY A 94 -1.14 2.16 -5.51
C GLY A 94 -2.45 2.58 -4.86
N HIS A 95 -2.58 2.30 -3.57
CA HIS A 95 -3.79 2.53 -2.79
C HIS A 95 -3.56 3.59 -1.72
N GLU A 96 -4.15 4.77 -1.88
CA GLU A 96 -4.27 5.79 -0.85
C GLU A 96 -5.63 5.70 -0.15
N ILE A 97 -5.59 5.21 1.09
CA ILE A 97 -6.77 4.91 1.89
C ILE A 97 -6.83 5.70 3.19
N ALA A 98 -8.03 5.80 3.76
CA ALA A 98 -8.26 6.36 5.10
C ALA A 98 -7.67 7.77 5.32
N PRO A 99 -8.08 8.75 4.49
CA PRO A 99 -7.63 10.13 4.66
C PRO A 99 -8.18 10.72 5.96
N TYR A 100 -7.36 11.53 6.63
CA TYR A 100 -7.70 12.33 7.79
C TYR A 100 -7.01 13.69 7.65
N TYR A 101 -7.78 14.77 7.63
CA TYR A 101 -7.26 16.13 7.51
C TYR A 101 -7.24 16.82 8.87
N ASN A 102 -6.09 17.39 9.24
CA ASN A 102 -5.91 18.17 10.45
C ASN A 102 -5.72 19.65 10.10
N GLU A 103 -6.70 20.50 10.45
CA GLU A 103 -6.66 21.94 10.15
C GLU A 103 -5.51 22.65 10.87
N LYS A 104 -5.34 22.33 12.16
CA LYS A 104 -4.37 22.98 13.05
C LYS A 104 -2.93 22.81 12.56
N GLU A 105 -2.63 21.65 11.99
CA GLU A 105 -1.34 21.34 11.38
C GLU A 105 -1.33 21.58 9.86
N SER A 106 -2.47 21.96 9.28
CA SER A 106 -2.66 22.10 7.83
C SER A 106 -2.09 20.90 7.07
N SER A 107 -2.48 19.70 7.49
CA SER A 107 -1.84 18.45 7.04
C SER A 107 -2.87 17.34 6.81
N LEU A 108 -2.72 16.66 5.66
CA LEU A 108 -3.47 15.46 5.30
C LEU A 108 -2.64 14.23 5.68
N TYR A 109 -3.24 13.36 6.48
CA TYR A 109 -2.71 12.05 6.84
C TYR A 109 -3.50 10.96 6.12
N PHE A 110 -2.84 9.91 5.66
CA PHE A 110 -3.48 8.80 4.97
C PHE A 110 -2.62 7.55 5.03
N SER A 111 -3.16 6.40 4.63
CA SER A 111 -2.41 5.14 4.54
C SER A 111 -2.11 4.83 3.08
N SER A 112 -0.88 4.46 2.74
CA SER A 112 -0.50 4.10 1.37
C SER A 112 0.34 2.83 1.30
N ASP A 113 0.19 2.05 0.23
CA ASP A 113 0.99 0.85 -0.07
C ASP A 113 2.11 1.07 -1.11
N SER A 114 2.32 2.34 -1.50
CA SER A 114 3.27 2.73 -2.55
C SER A 114 4.57 3.35 -2.03
N TYR A 115 4.69 3.54 -0.72
CA TYR A 115 5.92 4.08 -0.12
C TYR A 115 6.83 2.95 0.37
N GLU A 116 8.16 3.17 0.36
CA GLU A 116 9.19 2.23 0.87
C GLU A 116 9.18 2.12 2.42
N GLY A 117 8.01 1.96 3.04
CA GLY A 117 7.87 1.61 4.45
C GLY A 117 7.88 0.10 4.69
N SER A 118 7.89 -0.33 5.95
CA SER A 118 8.20 -1.74 6.29
C SER A 118 6.96 -2.66 6.25
N GLY A 119 5.76 -2.08 6.21
CA GLY A 119 4.46 -2.77 6.12
C GLY A 119 3.89 -2.91 4.70
N TYR A 120 2.65 -3.40 4.59
CA TYR A 120 1.88 -3.26 3.34
C TYR A 120 1.29 -1.86 3.22
N PHE A 121 0.70 -1.33 4.29
CA PHE A 121 0.25 0.07 4.37
C PHE A 121 1.08 0.82 5.43
N ASP A 122 1.49 2.04 5.08
CA ASP A 122 2.18 2.97 5.99
C ASP A 122 1.41 4.29 6.08
N ILE A 123 1.48 4.97 7.23
CA ILE A 123 0.94 6.33 7.39
C ILE A 123 1.84 7.36 6.71
N ILE A 124 1.24 8.07 5.76
CA ILE A 124 1.83 9.14 4.97
C ILE A 124 1.21 10.47 5.40
N MET A 125 2.00 11.53 5.34
CA MET A 125 1.56 12.89 5.57
C MET A 125 1.91 13.78 4.38
N SER A 126 0.98 14.66 4.03
CA SER A 126 1.17 15.77 3.09
C SER A 126 0.71 17.09 3.70
N GLU A 127 1.58 18.09 3.67
CA GLU A 127 1.27 19.44 4.15
C GLU A 127 0.45 20.18 3.08
N GLY A 128 -0.59 20.88 3.48
CA GLY A 128 -1.39 21.69 2.56
C GLY A 128 -2.74 22.11 3.13
N LEU A 129 -3.33 23.10 2.46
CA LEU A 129 -4.73 23.46 2.64
C LEU A 129 -5.52 22.85 1.47
N PRO A 130 -6.76 22.35 1.66
CA PRO A 130 -7.51 21.71 0.57
C PRO A 130 -7.84 22.66 -0.59
N GLU A 131 -7.88 23.96 -0.31
CA GLU A 131 -8.08 25.05 -1.28
C GLU A 131 -6.82 25.35 -2.09
N LYS A 132 -5.69 24.83 -1.65
CA LYS A 132 -4.38 24.93 -2.30
C LYS A 132 -3.94 23.53 -2.71
N GLU A 133 -2.78 23.47 -3.35
CA GLU A 133 -2.17 22.20 -3.67
C GLU A 133 -1.45 21.62 -2.43
N PHE A 134 -1.68 20.34 -2.19
CA PHE A 134 -0.92 19.54 -1.23
C PHE A 134 0.54 19.41 -1.67
N LYS A 135 1.49 19.48 -0.74
CA LYS A 135 2.92 19.25 -1.02
C LYS A 135 3.18 17.76 -1.24
N LYS A 136 4.35 17.44 -1.80
CA LYS A 136 4.80 16.05 -1.97
C LYS A 136 4.72 15.29 -0.64
N ALA A 137 3.94 14.22 -0.62
CA ALA A 137 3.68 13.45 0.57
C ALA A 137 4.91 12.61 0.97
N ARG A 138 5.05 12.37 2.28
CA ARG A 138 6.17 11.63 2.86
C ARG A 138 5.70 10.68 3.96
N PRO A 139 6.33 9.50 4.12
CA PRO A 139 6.00 8.61 5.21
C PRO A 139 6.32 9.27 6.57
N LEU A 140 5.51 8.97 7.58
CA LEU A 140 5.84 9.30 8.96
C LEU A 140 7.01 8.47 9.47
N SER A 141 7.59 8.91 10.59
CA SER A 141 8.75 8.26 11.20
C SER A 141 8.46 6.82 11.65
N ALA A 142 9.51 6.06 11.93
CA ALA A 142 9.43 4.70 12.45
C ALA A 142 8.78 4.58 13.85
N LYS A 143 8.44 5.70 14.51
CA LYS A 143 7.61 5.71 15.72
C LYS A 143 6.16 5.37 15.41
N VAL A 144 5.67 5.79 14.23
CA VAL A 144 4.31 5.52 13.76
C VAL A 144 4.30 4.31 12.84
N ASN A 145 5.15 4.31 11.80
CA ASN A 145 5.20 3.23 10.82
C ASN A 145 6.15 2.13 11.27
N SER A 146 5.65 0.89 11.27
CA SER A 146 6.35 -0.29 11.71
C SER A 146 6.47 -1.31 10.56
N SER A 147 6.82 -2.56 10.87
CA SER A 147 6.78 -3.67 9.89
C SER A 147 5.39 -4.28 9.71
N ALA A 148 4.42 -3.81 10.49
CA ALA A 148 3.01 -4.14 10.37
C ALA A 148 2.32 -3.19 9.38
N ASP A 149 1.05 -3.47 9.06
CA ASP A 149 0.22 -2.57 8.28
C ASP A 149 -0.36 -1.52 9.22
N GLU A 150 0.04 -0.27 9.03
CA GLU A 150 -0.58 0.88 9.66
C GLU A 150 -1.62 1.51 8.75
N THR A 151 -2.83 1.61 9.27
CA THR A 151 -3.98 2.21 8.59
C THR A 151 -4.68 3.17 9.53
N GLN A 152 -5.50 4.08 8.99
CA GLN A 152 -6.35 5.01 9.77
C GLN A 152 -5.60 5.79 10.85
N PHE A 153 -5.23 7.02 10.53
CA PHE A 153 -4.59 7.93 11.46
C PHE A 153 -5.57 8.96 12.01
N TYR A 154 -5.42 9.34 13.27
CA TYR A 154 -6.23 10.37 13.90
C TYR A 154 -5.44 11.12 14.97
N ILE A 155 -5.64 12.43 15.08
CA ILE A 155 -5.10 13.25 16.17
C ILE A 155 -6.28 13.77 16.99
N GLU A 156 -6.26 13.50 18.29
CA GLU A 156 -7.22 14.06 19.24
C GLU A 156 -6.95 15.56 19.44
N PRO A 157 -7.90 16.45 19.07
CA PRO A 157 -7.64 17.89 19.03
C PRO A 157 -7.19 18.50 20.38
N GLU A 158 -7.76 18.02 21.49
CA GLU A 158 -7.54 18.56 22.82
C GLU A 158 -6.16 18.20 23.39
N THR A 159 -5.73 16.95 23.20
CA THR A 159 -4.52 16.41 23.82
C THR A 159 -3.33 16.38 22.86
N GLY A 160 -3.59 16.47 21.55
CA GLY A 160 -2.59 16.20 20.50
C GLY A 160 -2.23 14.72 20.39
N ARG A 161 -2.96 13.83 21.06
CA ARG A 161 -2.65 12.40 21.07
C ARG A 161 -2.94 11.79 19.70
N GLN A 162 -1.94 11.09 19.18
CA GLN A 162 -2.02 10.41 17.89
C GLN A 162 -2.45 8.95 18.06
N TYR A 163 -3.32 8.49 17.15
CA TYR A 163 -3.84 7.14 17.08
C TYR A 163 -3.63 6.56 15.68
N VAL A 164 -3.29 5.28 15.63
CA VAL A 164 -3.13 4.52 14.40
C VAL A 164 -3.69 3.11 14.58
N LEU A 165 -4.36 2.57 13.56
CA LEU A 165 -4.77 1.17 13.53
C LEU A 165 -3.64 0.32 12.94
N SER A 166 -3.08 -0.59 13.72
CA SER A 166 -1.98 -1.47 13.29
C SER A 166 -2.36 -2.96 13.43
N ASN A 167 -1.86 -3.82 12.54
CA ASN A 167 -2.04 -5.28 12.62
C ASN A 167 -0.85 -6.03 13.23
N LYS A 168 0.06 -5.33 13.93
CA LYS A 168 1.22 -5.91 14.61
C LYS A 168 0.80 -7.03 15.59
N LEU A 169 1.24 -8.27 15.33
CA LEU A 169 0.94 -9.45 16.17
C LEU A 169 1.59 -9.38 17.55
N GLY A 170 0.87 -9.81 18.60
CA GLY A 170 1.36 -9.93 19.98
C GLY A 170 0.91 -8.80 20.90
N GLU A 171 0.25 -7.78 20.36
CA GLU A 171 -0.49 -6.76 21.11
C GLU A 171 -1.98 -6.94 20.76
N PRO A 172 -2.91 -6.80 21.73
CA PRO A 172 -4.32 -7.08 21.48
C PRO A 172 -4.83 -6.25 20.30
N PHE A 173 -5.61 -6.88 19.41
CA PHE A 173 -6.34 -6.18 18.34
C PHE A 173 -7.11 -4.99 18.93
N GLY A 174 -6.63 -3.78 18.68
CA GLY A 174 -7.26 -2.57 19.19
C GLY A 174 -6.26 -1.44 19.35
N VAL A 175 -6.45 -0.37 18.56
CA VAL A 175 -6.04 1.02 18.82
C VAL A 175 -4.77 1.18 19.66
N LYS A 176 -3.62 1.49 19.02
CA LYS A 176 -2.50 2.03 19.80
C LYS A 176 -2.89 3.42 20.28
N ALA A 177 -3.17 3.50 21.58
CA ALA A 177 -3.27 4.73 22.32
C ALA A 177 -1.86 5.29 22.60
N THR A 178 -1.68 6.57 22.26
CA THR A 178 -0.68 7.49 22.81
C THR A 178 0.73 7.47 22.21
N PHE A 179 0.96 8.38 21.25
CA PHE A 179 2.22 9.12 21.21
C PHE A 179 1.92 10.58 21.55
N SER A 180 2.34 11.03 22.73
CA SER A 180 2.59 12.46 22.95
C SER A 180 4.00 12.72 22.44
N ILE A 181 4.10 13.21 21.20
CA ILE A 181 5.33 13.86 20.76
C ILE A 181 5.30 15.22 21.45
N GLU A 182 6.12 15.40 22.49
CA GLU A 182 6.48 16.75 22.92
C GLU A 182 6.96 17.49 21.68
N LYS A 183 6.23 18.56 21.38
CA LYS A 183 6.41 19.43 20.22
C LYS A 183 7.89 19.84 20.19
N ASP A 184 8.63 19.40 19.18
CA ASP A 184 9.92 20.00 18.83
C ASP A 184 9.61 21.44 18.37
N ILE A 185 9.46 22.34 19.33
CA ILE A 185 9.43 23.78 19.08
C ILE A 185 10.91 24.17 18.97
N SER A 186 11.48 24.02 17.78
CA SER A 186 12.72 24.72 17.48
C SER A 186 12.69 25.18 16.03
N GLU A 187 12.10 26.36 15.83
CA GLU A 187 12.61 27.37 14.91
C GLU A 187 11.94 28.72 15.25
N ASN A 188 12.29 29.25 16.42
CA ASN A 188 12.22 30.69 16.65
C ASN A 188 13.66 31.21 16.67
N VAL A 189 14.05 31.85 15.58
CA VAL A 189 15.21 32.72 15.52
C VAL A 189 14.95 33.91 16.43
N ILE A 190 15.64 33.96 17.58
CA ILE A 190 15.87 35.20 18.33
C ILE A 190 17.34 35.20 18.73
N HIS A 191 18.09 36.13 18.15
CA HIS A 191 19.34 36.63 18.71
C HIS A 191 19.02 37.42 19.97
N ASP A 192 19.53 37.02 21.14
CA ASP A 192 20.17 37.94 22.09
C ASP A 192 20.93 37.17 23.19
N ASP A 193 22.09 37.71 23.55
CA ASP A 193 22.99 37.23 24.60
C ASP A 193 22.40 37.47 26.00
N ARG A 194 22.49 36.48 26.89
CA ARG A 194 22.90 36.62 28.31
C ARG A 194 22.88 35.30 29.10
N ILE A 195 23.99 35.07 29.80
CA ILE A 195 24.30 34.01 30.78
C ILE A 195 23.31 34.02 31.96
N LEU A 196 23.00 32.85 32.55
CA LEU A 196 22.85 32.62 34.01
C LEU A 196 22.88 31.11 34.35
N ASP A 197 23.32 30.84 35.59
CA ASP A 197 24.08 29.68 36.07
C ASP A 197 23.29 28.41 36.51
N GLU A 198 24.05 27.31 36.49
CA GLU A 198 24.10 26.14 37.39
C GLU A 198 22.82 25.52 37.98
N ALA A 199 22.57 24.27 37.60
CA ALA A 199 22.11 23.24 38.53
C ALA A 199 23.07 22.04 38.48
N GLN A 200 23.86 21.88 39.54
CA GLN A 200 24.73 20.73 39.77
C GLN A 200 23.89 19.45 39.84
N PHE A 201 24.12 18.52 38.92
CA PHE A 201 23.83 17.10 39.15
C PHE A 201 25.15 16.37 39.32
N ASN A 202 25.32 15.77 40.50
CA ASN A 202 26.46 14.96 40.89
C ASN A 202 26.80 13.91 39.82
N ASP A 203 28.02 14.00 39.30
CA ASP A 203 28.72 12.92 38.62
C ASP A 203 28.90 11.73 39.57
N GLN A 204 27.92 10.83 39.61
CA GLN A 204 28.22 9.43 39.85
C GLN A 204 28.49 8.76 38.51
N LYS A 205 29.79 8.66 38.24
CA LYS A 205 30.44 7.82 37.23
C LYS A 205 29.94 6.36 37.34
N VAL A 206 28.77 6.08 36.77
CA VAL A 206 28.38 4.71 36.43
C VAL A 206 29.29 4.33 35.28
N LEU A 207 30.21 3.38 35.50
CA LEU A 207 30.99 2.77 34.42
C LEU A 207 30.01 2.36 33.32
N GLY A 208 30.02 3.11 32.22
CA GLY A 208 29.04 2.98 31.14
C GLY A 208 29.06 1.58 30.59
N LYS A 209 28.02 0.79 30.88
CA LYS A 209 27.74 -0.40 30.10
C LYS A 209 27.46 0.08 28.68
N GLU A 210 28.35 -0.27 27.76
CA GLU A 210 28.12 -0.09 26.33
C GLU A 210 26.79 -0.79 25.99
N LEU A 211 25.79 -0.02 25.53
CA LEU A 211 24.50 -0.58 25.13
C LEU A 211 24.69 -1.36 23.84
N VAL A 212 24.36 -2.65 23.87
CA VAL A 212 24.56 -3.58 22.76
C VAL A 212 23.24 -4.23 22.42
N TYR A 213 22.69 -3.92 21.24
CA TYR A 213 21.43 -4.49 20.78
C TYR A 213 21.69 -5.64 19.81
N ASN A 214 20.93 -6.72 19.95
CA ASN A 214 20.90 -7.83 19.01
C ASN A 214 19.70 -7.68 18.08
N LEU A 215 19.93 -7.56 16.78
CA LEU A 215 18.88 -7.48 15.76
C LEU A 215 18.76 -8.82 15.01
N LYS A 216 17.53 -9.35 14.91
CA LYS A 216 17.16 -10.52 14.11
C LYS A 216 16.20 -10.10 13.01
N ILE A 217 16.54 -10.36 11.75
CA ILE A 217 15.69 -10.03 10.59
C ILE A 217 15.12 -11.32 10.00
N ARG A 218 13.79 -11.39 9.90
CA ARG A 218 13.07 -12.49 9.24
C ARG A 218 12.49 -11.95 7.94
N VAL A 219 12.63 -12.72 6.87
CA VAL A 219 12.22 -12.29 5.52
C VAL A 219 11.10 -13.18 5.02
N TYR A 220 10.03 -12.55 4.55
CA TYR A 220 8.82 -13.20 4.07
C TYR A 220 8.49 -12.71 2.66
N ASP A 221 7.78 -13.53 1.92
CA ASP A 221 7.12 -13.13 0.68
C ASP A 221 5.91 -12.23 1.01
N LYS A 222 5.80 -11.06 0.38
CA LYS A 222 4.78 -10.05 0.69
C LYS A 222 3.36 -10.54 0.41
N LEU A 223 3.18 -11.42 -0.59
CA LEU A 223 1.88 -11.94 -1.00
C LEU A 223 1.48 -13.17 -0.18
N THR A 224 2.32 -14.20 -0.17
CA THR A 224 2.00 -15.50 0.44
C THR A 224 2.23 -15.52 1.96
N LYS A 225 2.91 -14.51 2.50
CA LYS A 225 3.34 -14.41 3.91
C LYS A 225 4.23 -15.57 4.38
N ARG A 226 4.71 -16.40 3.45
CA ARG A 226 5.62 -17.53 3.76
C ARG A 226 7.03 -16.99 3.99
N SER A 227 7.73 -17.59 4.95
CA SER A 227 9.15 -17.31 5.16
C SER A 227 9.95 -17.74 3.93
N ILE A 228 10.80 -16.85 3.41
CA ILE A 228 11.61 -17.10 2.20
C ILE A 228 13.10 -17.29 2.50
N GLY A 229 13.46 -17.36 3.78
CA GLY A 229 14.83 -17.59 4.25
C GLY A 229 15.79 -16.43 3.98
N GLY A 230 16.85 -16.34 4.79
CA GLY A 230 17.76 -15.18 4.90
C GLY A 230 18.11 -14.48 3.58
N GLY A 231 17.64 -13.24 3.45
CA GLY A 231 18.08 -12.30 2.42
C GLY A 231 19.48 -11.75 2.73
N VAL A 232 20.17 -11.27 1.70
CA VAL A 232 21.39 -10.47 1.89
C VAL A 232 20.95 -9.11 2.40
N VAL A 233 20.92 -8.97 3.73
CA VAL A 233 20.75 -7.67 4.35
C VAL A 233 22.09 -6.92 4.27
N MET A 234 22.08 -5.79 3.56
CA MET A 234 23.18 -4.86 3.43
C MET A 234 22.89 -3.61 4.27
N PHE A 235 23.92 -3.18 4.99
CA PHE A 235 23.96 -1.90 5.69
C PHE A 235 24.00 -0.76 4.65
N VAL A 236 23.22 0.29 4.86
CA VAL A 236 23.19 1.44 3.93
C VAL A 236 23.84 2.67 4.53
N LYS A 237 23.57 3.05 5.79
CA LYS A 237 24.23 4.16 6.49
C LYS A 237 23.83 4.27 7.97
N SER A 238 24.75 4.69 8.83
CA SER A 238 24.47 5.40 10.10
C SER A 238 25.15 6.77 10.05
N LYS A 239 24.62 7.77 10.76
CA LYS A 239 25.41 8.95 11.13
C LYS A 239 26.34 8.48 12.25
N GLY A 240 27.65 8.36 11.98
CA GLY A 240 28.63 7.77 12.90
C GLY A 240 28.97 6.35 12.46
N ASP A 241 29.87 6.27 11.47
CA ASP A 241 30.37 5.04 10.85
C ASP A 241 31.38 4.40 11.82
N GLU A 242 31.08 3.22 12.39
CA GLU A 242 32.04 2.21 12.92
C GLU A 242 31.42 1.08 13.81
N SER A 243 30.11 1.05 14.10
CA SER A 243 29.58 0.24 15.22
C SER A 243 28.87 -1.10 14.91
N ILE A 244 28.91 -1.63 13.67
CA ILE A 244 28.12 -2.84 13.32
C ILE A 244 29.01 -4.01 12.87
N ASN A 245 29.14 -5.03 13.72
CA ASN A 245 29.78 -6.30 13.35
C ASN A 245 28.76 -7.28 12.75
N LYS A 246 29.12 -7.92 11.62
CA LYS A 246 28.29 -8.94 10.94
C LYS A 246 28.77 -10.33 11.36
N SER A 247 27.88 -11.21 11.85
CA SER A 247 28.22 -12.62 12.05
C SER A 247 27.15 -13.57 11.48
N GLY A 248 27.60 -14.53 10.67
CA GLY A 248 26.93 -15.80 10.34
C GLY A 248 25.61 -15.79 9.53
N PRO A 249 25.16 -16.97 9.05
CA PRO A 249 23.91 -17.13 8.29
C PRO A 249 22.72 -17.00 9.24
N GLY A 250 21.77 -16.11 8.93
CA GLY A 250 20.71 -15.66 9.86
C GLY A 250 21.02 -14.32 10.54
N LYS A 251 22.20 -13.74 10.24
CA LYS A 251 22.69 -12.38 10.51
C LYS A 251 22.06 -11.70 11.72
N GLN A 252 22.58 -12.04 12.90
CA GLN A 252 22.47 -11.18 14.07
C GLN A 252 23.33 -9.92 13.84
N TYR A 253 22.76 -8.74 14.05
CA TYR A 253 23.51 -7.49 14.04
C TYR A 253 23.68 -6.99 15.46
N THR A 254 24.92 -6.68 15.81
CA THR A 254 25.26 -6.00 17.05
C THR A 254 25.29 -4.52 16.78
N ILE A 255 24.40 -3.76 17.44
CA ILE A 255 24.32 -2.30 17.32
C ILE A 255 24.81 -1.70 18.62
N LYS A 256 25.83 -0.83 18.56
CA LYS A 256 26.32 -0.12 19.75
C LYS A 256 25.62 1.22 19.90
N GLY A 257 25.14 1.49 21.10
CA GLY A 257 24.50 2.76 21.46
C GLY A 257 23.15 2.99 20.79
N GLU A 258 22.55 4.12 21.16
CA GLU A 258 21.28 4.58 20.61
C GLU A 258 21.49 5.27 19.27
N GLN A 259 20.85 4.77 18.21
CA GLN A 259 20.98 5.32 16.87
C GLN A 259 19.83 4.90 15.95
N GLU A 260 19.74 5.61 14.83
CA GLU A 260 18.85 5.34 13.71
C GLU A 260 19.64 4.70 12.56
N ILE A 261 19.21 3.53 12.10
CA ILE A 261 19.93 2.73 11.11
C ILE A 261 19.00 2.38 9.95
N ILE A 262 19.52 2.51 8.72
CA ILE A 262 18.81 2.06 7.52
C ILE A 262 19.44 0.75 7.02
N PHE A 263 18.59 -0.27 6.91
CA PHE A 263 18.93 -1.56 6.33
C PHE A 263 18.32 -1.68 4.94
N MET A 264 18.97 -2.45 4.07
CA MET A 264 18.43 -2.87 2.79
C MET A 264 18.47 -4.39 2.71
N VAL A 265 17.33 -5.02 2.45
CA VAL A 265 17.25 -6.46 2.17
C VAL A 265 17.29 -6.67 0.67
N LYS A 266 18.22 -7.51 0.22
CA LYS A 266 18.27 -8.02 -1.15
C LYS A 266 18.02 -9.52 -1.15
N LYS A 267 17.14 -9.97 -2.02
CA LYS A 267 16.87 -11.39 -2.26
C LYS A 267 16.65 -11.61 -3.75
N GLU A 268 17.22 -12.69 -4.27
CA GLU A 268 17.03 -13.09 -5.67
C GLU A 268 15.54 -13.26 -5.98
N ASN A 269 15.09 -12.76 -7.13
CA ASN A 269 13.68 -12.73 -7.56
C ASN A 269 12.75 -11.87 -6.68
N TYR A 270 13.28 -11.02 -5.81
CA TYR A 270 12.51 -10.07 -5.01
C TYR A 270 13.03 -8.65 -5.17
N GLU A 271 12.14 -7.67 -5.04
CA GLU A 271 12.48 -6.25 -5.04
C GLU A 271 13.39 -5.92 -3.86
N ASP A 272 14.32 -4.99 -4.08
CA ASP A 272 15.21 -4.50 -3.04
C ASP A 272 14.37 -3.67 -2.06
N HIS A 273 14.46 -3.94 -0.76
CA HIS A 273 13.61 -3.30 0.24
C HIS A 273 14.44 -2.62 1.31
N LYS A 274 14.20 -1.33 1.55
CA LYS A 274 14.85 -0.58 2.63
C LYS A 274 13.90 -0.44 3.81
N PHE A 275 14.45 -0.50 5.01
CA PHE A 275 13.70 -0.27 6.23
C PHE A 275 14.58 0.37 7.29
N ARG A 276 13.95 1.00 8.29
CA ARG A 276 14.62 1.74 9.35
C ARG A 276 14.51 1.00 10.68
N VAL A 277 15.58 0.98 11.45
CA VAL A 277 15.63 0.45 12.81
C VAL A 277 16.16 1.53 13.74
N SER A 278 15.36 1.87 14.75
CA SER A 278 15.76 2.72 15.86
C SER A 278 16.14 1.87 17.08
N THR A 279 17.25 2.19 17.72
CA THR A 279 17.64 1.69 19.06
C THR A 279 17.48 2.74 20.15
N ILE A 280 17.00 3.94 19.81
CA ILE A 280 16.78 5.03 20.76
C ILE A 280 15.69 4.63 21.77
N SER A 281 15.99 4.78 23.06
CA SER A 281 15.08 4.45 24.18
C SER A 281 14.61 2.99 24.22
N LYS A 282 15.37 2.06 23.63
CA LYS A 282 15.07 0.62 23.69
C LYS A 282 15.87 -0.07 24.79
N ASP A 283 15.29 -1.13 25.36
CA ASP A 283 16.02 -2.00 26.28
C ASP A 283 17.01 -2.88 25.50
N ALA A 284 18.30 -2.76 25.83
CA ALA A 284 19.38 -3.52 25.19
C ALA A 284 19.46 -4.98 25.65
N SER A 285 18.66 -5.38 26.64
CA SER A 285 18.59 -6.77 27.11
C SER A 285 17.76 -7.71 26.23
N GLU A 286 16.99 -7.17 25.27
CA GLU A 286 16.10 -7.94 24.40
C GLU A 286 16.57 -7.96 22.94
N ASP A 287 16.25 -9.05 22.25
CA ASP A 287 16.45 -9.15 20.80
C ASP A 287 15.42 -8.26 20.07
N ILE A 288 15.89 -7.37 19.21
CA ILE A 288 15.04 -6.63 18.27
C ILE A 288 14.74 -7.56 17.10
N ILE A 289 13.48 -7.97 16.95
CA ILE A 289 13.06 -8.82 15.83
C ILE A 289 12.33 -7.95 14.80
N ILE A 290 12.75 -7.99 13.54
CA ILE A 290 12.13 -7.27 12.43
C ILE A 290 11.68 -8.26 11.36
N ASP A 291 10.39 -8.19 11.01
CA ASP A 291 9.83 -8.91 9.89
C ASP A 291 9.85 -8.02 8.65
N VAL A 292 10.40 -8.53 7.55
CA VAL A 292 10.49 -7.81 6.28
C VAL A 292 9.75 -8.60 5.20
N TYR A 293 8.84 -7.92 4.50
CA TYR A 293 8.00 -8.51 3.47
C TYR A 293 8.44 -8.03 2.09
N LEU A 294 9.04 -8.91 1.30
CA LEU A 294 9.54 -8.57 -0.02
C LEU A 294 8.51 -8.86 -1.11
N ARG A 295 8.34 -7.92 -2.04
CA ARG A 295 7.56 -8.13 -3.26
C ARG A 295 8.38 -8.91 -4.28
N HIS A 296 7.78 -9.89 -4.93
CA HIS A 296 8.42 -10.67 -5.99
C HIS A 296 8.73 -9.76 -7.18
N LYS A 297 9.94 -9.86 -7.75
CA LYS A 297 10.29 -9.19 -9.00
C LYS A 297 9.50 -9.84 -10.13
N LEU A 298 8.56 -9.09 -10.69
CA LEU A 298 7.80 -9.54 -11.85
C LEU A 298 8.74 -9.80 -13.02
N ASN A 299 8.58 -10.96 -13.66
CA ASN A 299 9.24 -11.24 -14.93
C ASN A 299 8.61 -10.41 -16.06
N GLU A 300 9.23 -10.38 -17.24
CA GLU A 300 8.74 -9.53 -18.33
C GLU A 300 7.33 -9.87 -18.82
N ASP A 301 6.92 -11.14 -18.71
CA ASP A 301 5.59 -11.57 -19.10
C ASP A 301 4.54 -11.17 -18.04
N GLU A 302 4.90 -11.24 -16.75
CA GLU A 302 4.09 -10.73 -15.64
C GLU A 302 3.92 -9.21 -15.70
N LYS A 303 4.99 -8.46 -15.98
CA LYS A 303 4.91 -7.01 -16.19
C LYS A 303 4.02 -6.64 -17.37
N ALA A 304 4.17 -7.34 -18.50
CA ALA A 304 3.31 -7.14 -19.65
C ALA A 304 1.85 -7.47 -19.34
N TYR A 305 1.62 -8.44 -18.46
CA TYR A 305 0.28 -8.83 -18.05
C TYR A 305 -0.37 -7.79 -17.14
N GLU A 306 0.32 -7.32 -16.10
CA GLU A 306 -0.18 -6.24 -15.25
C GLU A 306 -0.50 -5.00 -16.07
N TYR A 307 0.42 -4.59 -16.95
CA TYR A 307 0.18 -3.46 -17.85
C TYR A 307 -1.05 -3.67 -18.75
N LEU A 308 -1.25 -4.88 -19.29
CA LEU A 308 -2.44 -5.22 -20.08
C LEU A 308 -3.72 -5.06 -19.27
N ILE A 309 -3.73 -5.46 -17.99
CA ILE A 309 -4.90 -5.31 -17.13
C ILE A 309 -5.14 -3.84 -16.76
N GLU A 310 -4.09 -3.14 -16.33
CA GLU A 310 -4.18 -1.76 -15.84
C GLU A 310 -4.54 -0.76 -16.95
N HIS A 311 -3.88 -0.85 -18.09
CA HIS A 311 -3.95 0.19 -19.13
C HIS A 311 -4.89 -0.20 -20.28
N CYS A 312 -5.10 -1.51 -20.49
CA CYS A 312 -5.97 -2.02 -21.56
C CYS A 312 -7.21 -2.75 -21.02
N GLY A 313 -7.45 -2.73 -19.70
CA GLY A 313 -8.48 -3.53 -19.03
C GLY A 313 -9.86 -3.51 -19.68
N ASN A 314 -10.31 -2.34 -20.12
CA ASN A 314 -11.63 -2.15 -20.73
C ASN A 314 -11.61 -2.11 -22.27
N LEU A 315 -10.43 -2.24 -22.89
CA LEU A 315 -10.29 -2.16 -24.34
C LEU A 315 -10.82 -3.44 -25.00
N LYS A 316 -11.75 -3.25 -25.95
CA LYS A 316 -12.29 -4.30 -26.79
C LYS A 316 -11.80 -4.14 -28.23
N LYS A 317 -11.37 -5.23 -28.86
CA LYS A 317 -10.99 -5.28 -30.27
C LYS A 317 -11.71 -6.46 -30.93
N ALA A 318 -12.31 -6.25 -32.10
CA ALA A 318 -13.22 -7.22 -32.73
C ALA A 318 -12.67 -8.65 -32.85
N ASP A 319 -11.37 -8.79 -33.15
CA ASP A 319 -10.72 -10.09 -33.33
C ASP A 319 -10.01 -10.61 -32.07
N MET A 320 -10.03 -9.85 -30.98
CA MET A 320 -9.38 -10.21 -29.72
C MET A 320 -10.36 -10.91 -28.78
N LYS A 321 -9.88 -12.00 -28.19
CA LYS A 321 -10.59 -12.77 -27.17
C LYS A 321 -9.60 -13.23 -26.12
N TYR A 322 -10.07 -13.52 -24.92
CA TYR A 322 -9.23 -13.97 -23.83
C TYR A 322 -9.84 -15.18 -23.14
N MET A 323 -9.00 -16.12 -22.74
CA MET A 323 -9.40 -17.31 -21.99
C MET A 323 -8.49 -17.48 -20.78
N VAL A 324 -8.96 -18.15 -19.72
CA VAL A 324 -8.09 -18.56 -18.61
C VAL A 324 -7.63 -19.99 -18.88
N GLN A 325 -6.32 -20.22 -18.98
CA GLN A 325 -5.78 -21.58 -18.98
C GLN A 325 -5.63 -22.04 -17.52
N ILE A 326 -6.22 -23.20 -17.21
CA ILE A 326 -6.28 -23.76 -15.85
C ILE A 326 -5.44 -25.03 -15.68
N GLY A 327 -4.75 -25.44 -16.75
CA GLY A 327 -3.78 -26.53 -16.67
C GLY A 327 -3.35 -27.06 -18.03
N ALA A 328 -2.21 -27.76 -18.05
CA ALA A 328 -1.68 -28.44 -19.22
C ALA A 328 -0.99 -29.75 -18.79
N PHE A 329 -1.47 -30.89 -19.29
CA PHE A 329 -1.02 -32.20 -18.82
C PHE A 329 -0.72 -33.15 -19.97
N ARG A 330 0.22 -34.09 -19.78
CA ARG A 330 0.51 -35.15 -20.74
C ARG A 330 -0.60 -36.21 -20.82
N SER A 331 -1.39 -36.34 -19.76
CA SER A 331 -2.55 -37.25 -19.70
C SER A 331 -3.83 -36.45 -19.58
N ARG A 332 -4.93 -37.02 -20.08
CA ARG A 332 -6.25 -36.40 -20.04
C ARG A 332 -6.76 -36.29 -18.59
N LYS A 333 -7.20 -35.10 -18.17
CA LYS A 333 -7.66 -34.74 -16.82
C LYS A 333 -9.05 -34.07 -16.78
N ILE A 334 -9.85 -34.14 -17.84
CA ILE A 334 -11.14 -33.42 -17.90
C ILE A 334 -12.06 -33.68 -16.69
N LYS A 335 -12.16 -34.92 -16.22
CA LYS A 335 -13.00 -35.30 -15.06
C LYS A 335 -12.57 -34.61 -13.75
N HIS A 336 -11.27 -34.35 -13.59
CA HIS A 336 -10.76 -33.61 -12.43
C HIS A 336 -11.29 -32.18 -12.44
N PHE A 337 -11.19 -31.50 -13.59
CA PHE A 337 -11.66 -30.13 -13.72
C PHE A 337 -13.19 -30.00 -13.66
N GLU A 338 -13.93 -30.96 -14.25
CA GLU A 338 -15.40 -31.01 -14.14
C GLU A 338 -15.85 -31.18 -12.68
N SER A 339 -15.09 -31.90 -11.86
CA SER A 339 -15.41 -32.09 -10.44
C SER A 339 -15.20 -30.85 -9.55
N LEU A 340 -14.43 -29.87 -10.01
CA LEU A 340 -14.17 -28.63 -9.26
C LEU A 340 -15.37 -27.66 -9.27
N ASN A 341 -16.36 -27.91 -10.14
CA ASN A 341 -17.59 -27.11 -10.27
C ASN A 341 -17.34 -25.60 -10.37
N LEU A 342 -16.39 -25.21 -11.24
CA LEU A 342 -15.92 -23.83 -11.38
C LEU A 342 -17.00 -22.81 -11.85
N GLY A 343 -18.22 -23.25 -12.16
CA GLY A 343 -19.25 -22.40 -12.74
C GLY A 343 -19.01 -21.99 -14.21
N TYR A 344 -17.89 -22.41 -14.80
CA TYR A 344 -17.51 -22.11 -16.18
C TYR A 344 -17.44 -23.37 -17.04
N LYS A 345 -17.81 -23.22 -18.32
CA LYS A 345 -17.59 -24.29 -19.30
C LYS A 345 -16.09 -24.49 -19.51
N ILE A 346 -15.66 -25.75 -19.41
CA ILE A 346 -14.28 -26.16 -19.58
C ILE A 346 -14.06 -26.62 -21.02
N PHE A 347 -13.05 -26.04 -21.66
CA PHE A 347 -12.62 -26.38 -23.01
C PHE A 347 -11.33 -27.19 -22.94
N GLU A 348 -11.33 -28.37 -23.54
CA GLU A 348 -10.16 -29.22 -23.70
C GLU A 348 -9.57 -29.04 -25.09
N GLN A 349 -8.27 -28.80 -25.18
CA GLN A 349 -7.53 -28.72 -26.44
C GLN A 349 -6.31 -29.63 -26.38
N GLN A 350 -6.13 -30.47 -27.40
CA GLN A 350 -4.91 -31.27 -27.55
C GLN A 350 -3.92 -30.56 -28.47
N LEU A 351 -2.71 -30.29 -27.98
CA LEU A 351 -1.66 -29.63 -28.74
C LEU A 351 -0.29 -30.15 -28.33
N GLN A 352 0.53 -30.59 -29.30
CA GLN A 352 1.91 -31.07 -29.07
C GLN A 352 2.02 -32.15 -27.97
N GLY A 353 1.06 -33.09 -27.93
CA GLY A 353 1.04 -34.16 -26.93
C GLY A 353 0.61 -33.73 -25.52
N LEU A 354 0.11 -32.51 -25.35
CA LEU A 354 -0.47 -32.01 -24.11
C LEU A 354 -1.97 -31.78 -24.26
N TYR A 355 -2.71 -32.11 -23.21
CA TYR A 355 -4.09 -31.71 -22.98
C TYR A 355 -4.10 -30.40 -22.21
N LYS A 356 -4.54 -29.32 -22.84
CA LYS A 356 -4.69 -28.00 -22.25
C LYS A 356 -6.15 -27.78 -21.88
N TYR A 357 -6.37 -27.23 -20.70
CA TYR A 357 -7.69 -26.93 -20.17
C TYR A 357 -7.85 -25.43 -20.05
N MET A 358 -8.94 -24.91 -20.59
CA MET A 358 -9.27 -23.49 -20.55
C MET A 358 -10.69 -23.27 -20.08
N VAL A 359 -10.92 -22.14 -19.42
CA VAL A 359 -12.25 -21.72 -19.00
C VAL A 359 -12.55 -20.32 -19.50
N TYR A 360 -13.80 -20.19 -19.92
CA TYR A 360 -14.44 -18.95 -20.35
C TYR A 360 -13.78 -18.21 -21.52
N ASN A 361 -14.58 -17.42 -22.23
CA ASN A 361 -14.12 -16.58 -23.32
C ASN A 361 -14.63 -15.15 -23.07
N ALA A 362 -13.72 -14.21 -22.87
CA ALA A 362 -14.01 -12.81 -22.59
C ALA A 362 -13.54 -11.88 -23.71
N GLU A 363 -14.10 -10.67 -23.76
CA GLU A 363 -13.80 -9.70 -24.82
C GLU A 363 -12.81 -8.63 -24.39
N THR A 364 -12.59 -8.49 -23.07
CA THR A 364 -11.70 -7.50 -22.48
C THR A 364 -10.72 -8.14 -21.48
N PRO A 365 -9.53 -7.55 -21.27
CA PRO A 365 -8.59 -8.04 -20.27
C PRO A 365 -9.14 -8.02 -18.83
N PHE A 366 -9.94 -7.03 -18.45
CA PHE A 366 -10.50 -6.92 -17.10
C PHE A 366 -11.51 -8.03 -16.78
N GLU A 367 -12.40 -8.34 -17.74
CA GLU A 367 -13.35 -9.45 -17.61
C GLU A 367 -12.63 -10.79 -17.36
N ILE A 368 -11.56 -11.08 -18.12
CA ILE A 368 -10.85 -12.34 -17.99
C ILE A 368 -9.97 -12.41 -16.74
N ASP A 369 -9.41 -11.30 -16.27
CA ASP A 369 -8.67 -11.28 -15.00
C ASP A 369 -9.59 -11.58 -13.81
N ASN A 370 -10.80 -11.04 -13.79
CA ASN A 370 -11.77 -11.36 -12.74
C ASN A 370 -12.08 -12.87 -12.69
N ILE A 371 -12.20 -13.51 -13.85
CA ILE A 371 -12.42 -14.96 -13.94
C ILE A 371 -11.18 -15.73 -13.52
N ARG A 372 -9.98 -15.29 -13.91
CA ARG A 372 -8.73 -15.90 -13.47
C ARG A 372 -8.64 -15.86 -11.94
N GLN A 373 -8.97 -14.73 -11.33
CA GLN A 373 -8.96 -14.57 -9.87
C GLN A 373 -9.97 -15.50 -9.20
N ASP A 374 -11.19 -15.60 -9.72
CA ASP A 374 -12.20 -16.55 -9.21
C ASP A 374 -11.69 -18.01 -9.27
N VAL A 375 -11.10 -18.41 -10.39
CA VAL A 375 -10.50 -19.73 -10.57
C VAL A 375 -9.35 -19.99 -9.58
N ILE A 376 -8.49 -19.00 -9.34
CA ILE A 376 -7.41 -19.09 -8.34
C ILE A 376 -7.97 -19.27 -6.94
N ASN A 377 -9.01 -18.51 -6.59
CA ASN A 377 -9.68 -18.58 -5.29
C ASN A 377 -10.36 -19.93 -5.06
N GLN A 378 -10.74 -20.63 -6.14
CA GLN A 378 -11.27 -21.99 -6.11
C GLN A 378 -10.18 -23.08 -6.11
N GLY A 379 -8.91 -22.70 -5.99
CA GLY A 379 -7.79 -23.62 -5.71
C GLY A 379 -6.87 -23.91 -6.89
N ILE A 380 -7.08 -23.29 -8.06
CA ILE A 380 -6.19 -23.44 -9.22
C ILE A 380 -5.22 -22.27 -9.28
N SER A 381 -4.20 -22.31 -8.42
CA SER A 381 -3.26 -21.19 -8.22
C SER A 381 -2.40 -20.86 -9.44
N ASP A 382 -2.23 -21.80 -10.38
CA ASP A 382 -1.43 -21.64 -11.60
C ASP A 382 -2.25 -21.16 -12.81
N ALA A 383 -3.50 -20.76 -12.62
CA ALA A 383 -4.33 -20.25 -13.69
C ALA A 383 -3.82 -18.91 -14.25
N PHE A 384 -3.76 -18.79 -15.58
CA PHE A 384 -3.27 -17.58 -16.25
C PHE A 384 -4.09 -17.21 -17.49
N VAL A 385 -4.09 -15.92 -17.84
CA VAL A 385 -4.80 -15.39 -19.00
C VAL A 385 -4.04 -15.71 -20.29
N VAL A 386 -4.78 -16.13 -21.30
CA VAL A 386 -4.30 -16.41 -22.65
C VAL A 386 -5.06 -15.56 -23.64
N PRO A 387 -4.40 -14.57 -24.27
CA PRO A 387 -5.00 -13.80 -25.36
C PRO A 387 -5.03 -14.59 -26.68
N TYR A 388 -6.09 -14.35 -27.45
CA TYR A 388 -6.32 -14.87 -28.78
C TYR A 388 -6.60 -13.70 -29.73
N ASN A 389 -5.98 -13.71 -30.91
CA ASN A 389 -6.30 -12.79 -31.99
C ASN A 389 -6.64 -13.58 -33.25
N LYS A 390 -7.81 -13.32 -33.84
CA LYS A 390 -8.34 -14.07 -35.00
C LYS A 390 -8.35 -15.58 -34.76
N GLY A 391 -8.70 -15.99 -33.54
CA GLY A 391 -8.74 -17.39 -33.11
C GLY A 391 -7.38 -18.05 -32.84
N LEU A 392 -6.26 -17.34 -33.02
CA LEU A 392 -4.91 -17.84 -32.75
C LEU A 392 -4.41 -17.34 -31.41
N ARG A 393 -3.87 -18.23 -30.58
CA ARG A 393 -3.19 -17.87 -29.33
C ARG A 393 -2.01 -16.94 -29.63
N ILE A 394 -1.90 -15.86 -28.87
CA ILE A 394 -0.77 -14.92 -28.92
C ILE A 394 -0.20 -14.70 -27.51
N SER A 395 1.01 -14.14 -27.43
CA SER A 395 1.57 -13.70 -26.15
C SER A 395 0.87 -12.42 -25.67
N VAL A 396 0.93 -12.17 -24.36
CA VAL A 396 0.45 -10.93 -23.73
C VAL A 396 1.12 -9.69 -24.35
N LYS A 397 2.45 -9.74 -24.56
CA LYS A 397 3.19 -8.66 -25.26
C LYS A 397 2.64 -8.38 -26.66
N LYS A 398 2.26 -9.42 -27.42
CA LYS A 398 1.66 -9.24 -28.74
C LYS A 398 0.23 -8.69 -28.66
N ALA A 399 -0.53 -9.05 -27.63
CA ALA A 399 -1.85 -8.47 -27.36
C ALA A 399 -1.75 -6.97 -27.10
N LEU A 400 -0.80 -6.53 -26.27
CA LEU A 400 -0.52 -5.12 -26.02
C LEU A 400 -0.26 -4.32 -27.30
N LYS A 401 0.63 -4.82 -28.17
CA LYS A 401 0.94 -4.17 -29.46
C LYS A 401 -0.27 -4.03 -30.39
N ILE A 402 -1.23 -4.94 -30.29
CA ILE A 402 -2.48 -4.89 -31.09
C ILE A 402 -3.46 -3.87 -30.53
N LEU A 403 -3.55 -3.77 -29.19
CA LEU A 403 -4.46 -2.84 -28.51
C LEU A 403 -3.93 -1.41 -28.51
N ILE A 404 -2.62 -1.23 -28.45
CA ILE A 404 -1.92 0.05 -28.48
C ILE A 404 -0.99 0.09 -29.71
N PRO A 405 -1.51 0.44 -30.90
CA PRO A 405 -0.68 0.62 -32.09
C PRO A 405 0.28 1.78 -31.85
N ASN A 406 1.59 1.52 -31.89
CA ASN A 406 2.74 2.40 -31.58
C ASN A 406 3.45 2.19 -30.23
N LEU A 407 3.09 1.14 -29.46
CA LEU A 407 3.83 0.80 -28.24
C LEU A 407 5.36 0.64 -28.47
N ASP A 408 5.78 0.20 -29.67
CA ASP A 408 7.19 -0.02 -30.03
C ASP A 408 7.94 1.21 -30.59
N LYS A 409 7.30 2.38 -30.76
CA LYS A 409 7.97 3.50 -31.45
C LYS A 409 8.81 4.41 -30.56
N ASN A 410 8.66 4.34 -29.23
CA ASN A 410 9.44 5.18 -28.32
C ASN A 410 10.07 4.44 -27.13
N GLU A 411 9.86 3.14 -26.96
CA GLU A 411 10.49 2.40 -25.86
C GLU A 411 10.89 1.01 -26.36
N GLU A 412 12.19 0.80 -26.55
CA GLU A 412 12.73 -0.53 -26.29
C GLU A 412 12.26 -0.93 -24.88
N PHE A 413 11.97 -2.21 -24.66
CA PHE A 413 11.63 -2.79 -23.34
C PHE A 413 12.80 -2.68 -22.31
N ILE A 414 13.68 -1.70 -22.46
CA ILE A 414 14.84 -1.39 -21.65
C ILE A 414 14.47 -0.21 -20.75
N SER A 415 14.46 -0.50 -19.45
CA SER A 415 14.06 0.36 -18.34
C SER A 415 12.59 0.79 -18.35
N PHE A 416 11.75 -0.04 -17.72
CA PHE A 416 10.55 0.49 -17.07
C PHE A 416 11.02 1.52 -16.03
N PRO A 417 10.79 2.83 -16.23
CA PRO A 417 11.22 3.81 -15.25
C PRO A 417 10.47 3.53 -13.95
N ILE A 418 11.24 3.25 -12.89
CA ILE A 418 10.82 3.58 -11.53
C ILE A 418 10.56 5.09 -11.58
N PRO A 419 9.39 5.60 -11.16
CA PRO A 419 9.11 7.03 -11.24
C PRO A 419 10.25 7.81 -10.57
N ASP A 420 10.87 8.73 -11.32
CA ASP A 420 11.92 9.58 -10.78
C ASP A 420 11.37 10.44 -9.64
N LYS A 421 12.15 10.38 -8.55
CA LYS A 421 12.08 11.00 -7.21
C LYS A 421 11.18 12.17 -6.91
#